data_AF-A0A1M6FZQ7-F1
#
_entry.id   AF-A0A1M6FZQ7-F1
#
_cell.length_a   1.000
_cell.length_b   1.000
_cell.length_c   1.000
_cell.angle_alpha   90.00
_cell.angle_beta   90.00
_cell.angle_gamma   90.00
#
_symmetry.space_group_name_H-M   'P 1'
#
loop_
_entity.id
_entity.type
_entity.pdbx_description
1 polymer ?
#
loop_
_entity_poly.entity_id
_entity_poly.type
_entity_poly.pdbx_seq_one_letter_code
_entity_poly.pdbx_strand_id
1 'polypeptide(L)' 'MLRLKDLIQIRIRSGISQKELAEYLDFSRPFVSMVESGKRDIPKDKRKEWEQAVMVLRSEKIKELNKKLQEMIKEESK' A
#
# COMPACT_ATOMS: atom_id res chain seq x y z
N MET A 1 -9.86 -10.43 8.99
CA MET A 1 -9.46 -9.02 9.08
C MET A 1 -8.04 -8.99 9.62
N LEU A 2 -7.10 -8.37 8.91
CA LEU A 2 -5.69 -8.30 9.35
C LEU A 2 -5.57 -7.39 10.58
N ARG A 3 -4.42 -7.34 11.25
CA ARG A 3 -4.19 -6.29 12.28
C ARG A 3 -3.68 -5.03 11.61
N LEU A 4 -3.92 -3.86 12.21
CA LEU A 4 -3.40 -2.59 11.70
C LEU A 4 -1.87 -2.62 11.51
N LYS A 5 -1.15 -3.19 12.47
CA LYS A 5 0.31 -3.40 12.39
C LYS A 5 0.72 -4.23 11.16
N ASP A 6 -0.05 -5.26 10.82
CA ASP A 6 0.24 -6.10 9.65
C ASP A 6 0.01 -5.31 8.36
N LEU A 7 -1.06 -4.51 8.29
CA LEU A 7 -1.35 -3.63 7.14
C LEU A 7 -0.25 -2.59 6.90
N ILE A 8 0.22 -1.95 7.98
CA ILE A 8 1.33 -0.99 7.92
C ILE A 8 2.59 -1.67 7.38
N GLN A 9 2.91 -2.87 7.87
CA GLN A 9 4.10 -3.58 7.42
C GLN A 9 4.00 -4.03 5.96
N ILE A 10 2.82 -4.48 5.52
CA ILE A 10 2.59 -4.81 4.11
C ILE A 10 2.78 -3.55 3.24
N ARG A 11 2.21 -2.42 3.65
CA ARG A 11 2.35 -1.14 2.94
C ARG A 11 3.83 -0.76 2.78
N ILE A 12 4.58 -0.74 3.87
CA ILE A 12 6.00 -0.35 3.89
C ILE A 12 6.83 -1.30 3.02
N ARG A 13 6.69 -2.62 3.21
CA ARG A 13 7.46 -3.62 2.45
C ARG A 13 7.15 -3.63 0.96
N SER A 14 5.95 -3.19 0.57
CA SER A 14 5.55 -3.09 -0.84
C SER A 14 5.95 -1.75 -1.46
N GLY A 15 6.61 -0.86 -0.70
CA GLY A 15 7.01 0.47 -1.20
C GLY A 15 5.83 1.42 -1.44
N ILE A 16 4.68 1.16 -0.82
CA ILE A 16 3.49 2.03 -0.92
C ILE A 16 3.66 3.19 0.07
N SER A 17 3.55 4.42 -0.39
CA SER A 17 3.58 5.60 0.47
C SER A 17 2.25 5.82 1.19
N GLN A 18 2.26 6.59 2.29
CA GLN A 18 1.02 7.02 2.94
C GLN A 18 0.16 7.88 2.01
N LYS A 19 0.77 8.61 1.08
CA LYS A 19 0.06 9.46 0.10
C LYS A 19 -0.72 8.61 -0.89
N GLU A 20 -0.08 7.60 -1.50
CA GLU A 20 -0.74 6.67 -2.44
C GLU A 20 -1.93 5.95 -1.78
N LEU A 21 -1.76 5.46 -0.55
CA LEU A 21 -2.85 4.83 0.19
C LEU A 21 -3.99 5.81 0.50
N ALA A 22 -3.66 7.06 0.85
CA ALA A 22 -4.64 8.09 1.13
C ALA A 22 -5.45 8.45 -0.13
N GLU A 23 -4.77 8.64 -1.27
CA GLU A 23 -5.39 8.92 -2.57
C GLU A 23 -6.33 7.78 -3.00
N TYR A 24 -5.91 6.52 -2.84
CA TYR A 24 -6.75 5.37 -3.18
C TYR A 24 -8.02 5.29 -2.32
N LEU A 25 -7.93 5.67 -1.04
CA LEU A 25 -9.05 5.58 -0.09
C LEU A 25 -9.89 6.87 0.03
N ASP A 26 -9.57 7.90 -0.76
CA ASP A 26 -10.16 9.25 -0.65
C ASP A 26 -10.05 9.83 0.77
N PHE A 27 -8.87 9.68 1.36
CA PHE A 27 -8.50 10.30 2.63
C PHE A 27 -7.36 11.30 2.46
N SER A 28 -7.16 12.15 3.45
CA SER A 28 -5.96 12.98 3.52
C SER A 28 -4.76 12.16 4.02
N ARG A 29 -3.56 12.44 3.50
CA ARG A 29 -2.31 11.83 4.02
C ARG A 29 -2.16 11.97 5.55
N PRO A 30 -2.44 13.14 6.17
CA PRO A 30 -2.41 13.26 7.63
C PRO A 30 -3.36 12.31 8.36
N PHE A 31 -4.53 12.02 7.79
CA PHE A 31 -5.45 11.03 8.34
C PHE A 31 -4.81 9.64 8.40
N VAL A 32 -4.18 9.20 7.30
CA VAL A 32 -3.45 7.92 7.27
C VAL A 32 -2.32 7.91 8.30
N SER A 33 -1.56 8.99 8.42
CA SER A 33 -0.50 9.10 9.43
C SER A 33 -1.02 8.99 10.87
N MET A 34 -2.16 9.61 11.19
CA MET A 34 -2.79 9.48 12.51
C MET A 34 -3.26 8.05 12.77
N VAL A 35 -3.80 7.38 11.76
CA VAL A 35 -4.18 5.96 11.85
C VAL A 35 -2.97 5.10 12.14
N GLU A 36 -1.90 5.23 11.36
CA GLU A 36 -0.72 4.37 11.50
C GLU A 36 0.06 4.61 12.80
N SER A 37 -0.05 5.81 13.38
CA SER A 37 0.54 6.15 14.68
C SER A 37 -0.35 5.77 15.88
N GLY A 38 -1.54 5.20 15.64
CA GLY A 38 -2.49 4.84 16.68
C GLY A 38 -3.20 6.04 17.34
N LYS A 39 -3.03 7.25 16.80
CA LYS A 39 -3.73 8.46 17.26
C LYS A 39 -5.19 8.50 16.81
N ARG A 40 -5.55 7.68 15.83
CA ARG A 40 -6.92 7.54 15.31
C ARG A 40 -7.17 6.11 14.86
N ASP A 41 -8.40 5.63 14.97
CA ASP A 41 -8.80 4.36 14.40
C ASP A 41 -9.29 4.50 12.95
N ILE A 42 -9.18 3.42 12.19
CA ILE A 42 -9.87 3.30 10.90
C ILE A 42 -11.39 3.29 11.19
N PRO A 43 -12.21 4.10 10.48
CA PRO A 43 -13.66 4.02 10.59
C PRO A 43 -14.14 2.59 10.37
N LYS A 44 -15.06 2.11 11.21
CA LYS A 44 -15.47 0.69 11.21
C LYS A 44 -16.01 0.26 9.84
N ASP A 45 -16.74 1.14 9.18
CA ASP A 45 -17.32 0.98 7.84
C ASP A 45 -16.29 1.06 6.70
N LYS A 46 -15.06 1.53 6.98
CA LYS A 46 -13.97 1.67 6.00
C LYS A 46 -12.87 0.63 6.16
N ARG A 47 -13.02 -0.27 7.13
CA ARG A 47 -11.93 -1.19 7.50
C ARG A 47 -11.66 -2.21 6.41
N LYS A 48 -12.69 -2.69 5.72
CA LYS A 48 -12.54 -3.68 4.66
C LYS A 48 -11.88 -3.06 3.42
N GLU A 49 -12.29 -1.84 3.08
CA GLU A 49 -11.75 -1.03 1.99
C GLU A 49 -10.27 -0.74 2.23
N TRP A 50 -9.89 -0.41 3.47
CA TRP A 50 -8.49 -0.23 3.84
C TRP A 50 -7.65 -1.48 3.58
N GLU A 51 -8.14 -2.65 4.00
CA GLU A 51 -7.46 -3.93 3.78
C GLU A 51 -7.34 -4.25 2.29
N GLN A 52 -8.40 -4.01 1.53
CA GLN A 52 -8.41 -4.21 0.08
C GLN A 52 -7.46 -3.26 -0.64
N ALA A 53 -7.44 -1.97 -0.28
CA ALA A 53 -6.56 -0.98 -0.87
C ALA A 53 -5.09 -1.36 -0.72
N VAL A 54 -4.67 -1.78 0.48
CA VAL A 54 -3.29 -2.23 0.73
C VAL A 54 -2.95 -3.45 -0.15
N MET A 55 -3.88 -4.40 -0.32
CA MET A 55 -3.65 -5.59 -1.15
C MET A 55 -3.60 -5.29 -2.64
N VAL A 56 -4.46 -4.39 -3.13
CA VAL A 56 -4.49 -3.97 -4.54
C VAL A 56 -3.21 -3.22 -4.89
N LEU A 57 -2.87 -2.18 -4.13
CA LEU A 57 -1.65 -1.41 -4.35
C LEU A 57 -0.39 -2.28 -4.26
N ARG A 58 -0.37 -3.28 -3.35
CA ARG A 58 0.73 -4.25 -3.28
C ARG A 58 0.86 -5.06 -4.57
N SER A 59 -0.26 -5.57 -5.09
CA SER A 59 -0.29 -6.33 -6.34
C SER A 59 0.23 -5.49 -7.51
N GLU A 60 -0.16 -4.23 -7.58
CA GLU A 60 0.31 -3.29 -8.60
C GLU A 60 1.82 -3.04 -8.52
N LYS A 61 2.36 -2.80 -7.32
CA LYS A 61 3.81 -2.64 -7.12
C LYS A 61 4.58 -3.89 -7.51
N ILE A 62 4.08 -5.08 -7.19
CA ILE A 62 4.71 -6.34 -7.60
C ILE A 62 4.72 -6.47 -9.13
N LYS A 63 3.62 -6.15 -9.80
CA LYS A 63 3.54 -6.17 -11.27
C LYS A 63 4.53 -5.19 -11.90
N GLU A 64 4.64 -3.97 -11.36
CA GLU A 64 5.58 -2.95 -11.82
C GLU A 64 7.03 -3.42 -11.69
N LEU A 65 7.39 -3.98 -10.53
CA LEU A 65 8.74 -4.51 -10.29
C LEU A 65 9.07 -5.68 -11.21
N ASN A 66 8.14 -6.62 -11.41
CA ASN A 66 8.34 -7.73 -12.33
C ASN A 66 8.55 -7.24 -13.76
N LYS A 67 7.79 -6.23 -14.21
CA LYS A 67 7.96 -5.64 -15.53
C LYS A 67 9.36 -5.02 -15.70
N LYS A 68 9.79 -4.21 -14.72
CA LYS A 68 11.14 -3.60 -14.72
C LYS A 68 12.25 -4.65 -14.76
N LEU A 69 12.11 -5.73 -13.99
CA LEU A 69 13.07 -6.83 -13.98
C LEU A 69 13.18 -7.51 -15.36
N GLN A 70 12.07 -7.74 -16.05
CA GLN A 70 12.09 -8.33 -17.39
C GLN A 70 12.75 -7.42 -18.42
N GLU A 71 12.54 -6.10 -18.33
CA GLU A 71 13.18 -5.11 -19.19
C GLU A 71 14.70 -5.12 -18.99
N MET A 72 15.17 -5.11 -17.73
CA MET A 72 16.61 -5.18 -17.39
C MET A 72 17.29 -6.45 -17.93
N ILE A 73 16.69 -7.63 -17.71
CA ILE A 73 17.23 -8.91 -18.21
C ILE A 73 17.37 -8.88 -19.74
N LYS A 74 16.42 -8.25 -20.43
CA LYS A 74 16.41 -8.15 -21.90
C LYS A 74 17.44 -7.15 -22.44
N GLU A 75 17.82 -6.15 -21.65
CA GLU A 75 18.90 -5.21 -21.98
C GLU A 75 20.28 -5.82 -21.79
N GLU A 76 20.49 -6.60 -20.71
CA GLU A 76 21.76 -7.30 -20.45
C GLU A 76 22.04 -8.45 -21.43
N SER A 77 20.99 -8.98 -22.08
CA SER A 77 21.10 -10.06 -23.08
C SER A 77 21.38 -9.58 -24.51
N LYS A 78 21.54 -8.27 -24.74
CA LYS A 78 21.86 -7.65 -26.04
C LYS A 78 23.32 -7.24 -26.12
#